data_AF-W2SMM8-F1
#
_entry.id   AF-W2SMM8-F1
#
_cell.length_a   1.000
_cell.length_b   1.000
_cell.length_c   1.000
_cell.angle_alpha   90.00
_cell.angle_beta   90.00
_cell.angle_gamma   90.00
#
_symmetry.space_group_name_H-M   'P 1'
#
loop_
_entity.id
_entity.type
_entity.pdbx_description
1 polymer ?
#
loop_
_entity_poly.entity_id
_entity_poly.type
_entity_poly.pdbx_seq_one_letter_code
_entity_poly.pdbx_strand_id
1 'polypeptide(L)'
;MAQLSSVSRIERHNILKGLYEWAEVDNRSDLDTRIFRGDYFGMMIIRTTKIDDMEHNSKTYRIDIIEEKNVEWNFFHGKDDIDPFSNGDWMLVCSYRSTCEDHVAEFHFVQETTTSSK
;
A
#
# COMPACT_ATOMS: atom_id res chain seq x y z
N MET A 1 -30.09 -12.90 3.81
CA MET A 1 -28.78 -12.60 3.19
C MET A 1 -28.36 -11.22 3.65
N ALA A 2 -27.28 -11.11 4.40
CA ALA A 2 -26.74 -9.80 4.77
C ALA A 2 -26.13 -9.17 3.52
N GLN A 3 -26.79 -8.15 2.97
CA GLN A 3 -26.21 -7.33 1.92
C GLN A 3 -25.17 -6.45 2.61
N LEU A 4 -23.88 -6.65 2.30
CA LEU A 4 -22.82 -5.73 2.71
C LEU A 4 -23.20 -4.34 2.19
N SER A 5 -23.74 -3.48 3.05
CA SER A 5 -23.99 -2.09 2.72
C SER A 5 -22.67 -1.45 2.31
N SER A 6 -22.71 -0.53 1.35
CA SER A 6 -21.53 0.22 0.94
C SER A 6 -20.87 0.86 2.16
N VAL A 7 -19.63 0.46 2.46
CA VAL A 7 -18.83 1.03 3.55
C VAL A 7 -18.67 2.53 3.29
N SER A 8 -19.13 3.36 4.22
CA SER A 8 -19.01 4.80 4.12
C SER A 8 -17.53 5.23 4.10
N ARG A 9 -17.26 6.44 3.61
CA ARG A 9 -15.89 7.00 3.59
C ARG A 9 -15.26 7.03 4.98
N ILE A 10 -16.07 7.33 6.01
CA ILE A 10 -15.61 7.42 7.41
C ILE A 10 -15.28 6.03 7.96
N GLU A 11 -16.13 5.04 7.72
CA GLU A 11 -15.86 3.66 8.15
C GLU A 11 -14.61 3.11 7.49
N ARG A 12 -14.43 3.35 6.18
CA ARG A 12 -13.22 2.97 5.45
C ARG A 12 -11.96 3.60 6.04
N HIS A 13 -12.02 4.89 6.35
CA HIS A 13 -10.91 5.61 7.00
C HIS A 13 -10.54 4.96 8.35
N ASN A 14 -11.54 4.68 9.20
CA ASN A 14 -11.31 4.09 10.50
C ASN A 14 -10.77 2.65 10.40
N ILE A 15 -11.24 1.87 9.42
CA ILE A 15 -10.72 0.52 9.16
C ILE A 15 -9.25 0.58 8.74
N LEU A 16 -8.90 1.43 7.77
CA LEU A 16 -7.51 1.57 7.30
C LEU A 16 -6.59 2.06 8.42
N LYS A 17 -7.02 3.07 9.19
CA LYS A 17 -6.27 3.56 10.34
C LYS A 17 -6.06 2.45 11.37
N GLY A 18 -7.10 1.68 11.68
CA GLY A 18 -6.99 0.55 12.60
C GLY A 18 -5.96 -0.46 12.10
N LEU A 19 -6.13 -1.00 10.90
CA LEU A 19 -5.19 -1.98 10.30
C LEU A 19 -3.75 -1.48 10.28
N TYR A 20 -3.57 -0.20 9.97
CA TYR A 20 -2.27 0.45 9.94
C TYR A 20 -1.55 0.45 11.31
N GLU A 21 -2.27 0.68 12.40
CA GLU A 21 -1.69 0.69 13.75
C GLU A 21 -1.15 -0.70 14.15
N TRP A 22 -1.72 -1.78 13.60
CA TRP A 22 -1.28 -3.17 13.81
C TRP A 22 -0.24 -3.66 12.80
N ALA A 23 -0.01 -2.89 11.73
CA ALA A 23 0.84 -3.27 10.62
C ALA A 23 2.33 -3.05 10.91
N GLU A 24 3.17 -3.85 10.28
CA GLU A 24 4.62 -3.75 10.36
C GLU A 24 5.11 -2.54 9.57
N VAL A 25 6.16 -1.87 10.06
CA VAL A 25 6.71 -0.68 9.41
C VAL A 25 7.56 -1.07 8.20
N ASP A 26 7.33 -0.40 7.07
CA ASP A 26 8.13 -0.51 5.86
C ASP A 26 8.94 0.79 5.61
N ASN A 27 10.22 0.78 5.99
CA ASN A 27 11.10 1.95 5.93
C ASN A 27 11.84 2.11 4.59
N ARG A 28 11.33 1.51 3.50
CA ARG A 28 11.97 1.55 2.18
C ARG A 28 11.61 2.79 1.36
N SER A 29 10.61 3.55 1.79
CA SER A 29 10.26 4.86 1.27
C SER A 29 10.41 5.94 2.34
N ASP A 30 10.35 7.20 1.92
CA ASP A 30 10.25 8.39 2.77
C ASP A 30 8.81 8.60 3.31
N LEU A 31 7.89 7.71 2.98
CA LEU A 31 6.51 7.72 3.45
C LEU A 31 6.32 6.77 4.63
N ASP A 32 5.36 7.09 5.49
CA ASP A 32 4.97 6.25 6.63
C ASP A 32 4.13 5.07 6.08
N THR A 33 4.83 4.13 5.44
CA THR A 33 4.28 2.94 4.80
C THR A 33 4.30 1.78 5.77
N ARG A 34 3.22 1.02 5.77
CA ARG A 34 3.11 -0.19 6.60
C ARG A 34 2.47 -1.34 5.85
N ILE A 35 2.88 -2.55 6.23
CA ILE A 35 2.38 -3.79 5.67
C ILE A 35 1.69 -4.58 6.76
N PHE A 36 0.37 -4.72 6.62
CA PHE A 36 -0.40 -5.62 7.44
C PHE A 36 -0.28 -7.03 6.85
N ARG A 37 0.10 -8.01 7.66
CA ARG A 37 0.18 -9.42 7.27
C ARG A 37 -0.73 -10.27 8.16
N GLY A 38 -1.56 -11.07 7.54
CA GLY A 38 -2.27 -12.18 8.17
C GLY A 38 -1.81 -13.51 7.58
N ASP A 39 -2.40 -14.60 8.05
CA ASP A 39 -1.96 -15.97 7.69
C ASP A 39 -2.12 -16.29 6.19
N TYR A 40 -3.05 -15.64 5.48
CA TYR A 40 -3.34 -15.93 4.07
C TYR A 40 -3.59 -14.68 3.22
N PHE A 41 -3.24 -13.50 3.74
CA PHE A 41 -3.40 -12.25 3.02
C PHE A 41 -2.50 -11.18 3.61
N GLY A 42 -2.22 -10.16 2.82
CA GLY A 42 -1.56 -8.96 3.32
C GLY A 42 -1.99 -7.73 2.56
N MET A 43 -1.73 -6.56 3.15
CA MET A 43 -2.15 -5.27 2.63
C MET A 43 -1.08 -4.22 2.91
N MET A 44 -0.82 -3.38 1.92
CA MET A 44 0.06 -2.21 2.06
C MET A 44 -0.77 -0.96 2.24
N ILE A 45 -0.53 -0.26 3.34
CA ILE A 45 -1.25 0.95 3.71
C ILE A 45 -0.23 2.07 3.91
N ILE A 46 -0.49 3.21 3.26
CA ILE A 46 0.33 4.41 3.39
C ILE A 46 -0.44 5.45 4.16
N ARG A 47 0.25 6.13 5.08
CA ARG A 47 -0.22 7.37 5.67
C ARG A 47 0.42 8.57 4.97
N THR A 48 -0.41 9.42 4.39
CA THR A 48 -0.01 10.65 3.70
C THR A 48 -0.42 11.86 4.53
N THR A 49 0.07 11.94 5.77
CA THR A 49 -0.07 13.18 6.54
C THR A 49 0.73 14.27 5.86
N LYS A 50 0.01 15.19 5.20
CA LYS A 50 0.46 16.44 4.57
C LYS A 50 1.94 16.74 4.79
N ILE A 51 2.74 16.36 3.80
CA ILE A 51 4.02 17.00 3.60
C ILE A 51 3.67 18.33 2.90
N ASP A 52 3.75 19.44 3.62
CA ASP A 52 3.45 20.79 3.14
C ASP A 52 4.53 21.33 2.16
N ASP A 53 5.37 20.46 1.60
CA ASP A 53 6.45 20.85 0.71
C ASP A 53 6.05 20.66 -0.75
N MET A 54 6.02 21.79 -1.48
CA MET A 54 5.83 21.86 -2.93
C MET A 54 6.82 21.01 -3.75
N GLU A 55 7.87 20.44 -3.12
CA GLU A 55 8.86 19.54 -3.73
C GLU A 55 8.36 18.11 -3.97
N HIS A 56 7.31 17.65 -3.29
CA HIS A 56 6.84 16.25 -3.43
C HIS A 56 5.83 16.05 -4.57
N ASN A 57 5.42 17.12 -5.25
CA ASN A 57 4.39 17.10 -6.30
C ASN A 57 4.83 16.39 -7.60
N SER A 58 6.05 15.83 -7.64
CA SER A 58 6.60 15.11 -8.79
C SER A 58 7.20 13.74 -8.45
N LYS A 59 7.08 13.26 -7.21
CA LYS A 59 7.60 11.94 -6.84
C LYS A 59 6.55 10.87 -7.10
N THR A 60 6.90 9.92 -7.96
CA THR A 60 6.15 8.67 -8.15
C THR A 60 6.79 7.54 -7.36
N TYR A 61 5.98 6.54 -7.05
CA TYR A 61 6.39 5.39 -6.26
C TYR A 61 5.94 4.11 -6.96
N ARG A 62 6.55 3.00 -6.58
CA ARG A 62 6.18 1.68 -7.06
C ARG A 62 6.20 0.65 -5.94
N ILE A 63 5.51 -0.46 -6.20
CA ILE A 63 5.58 -1.67 -5.39
C ILE A 63 6.70 -2.54 -5.94
N ASP A 64 7.77 -2.68 -5.17
CA ASP A 64 8.90 -3.56 -5.47
C ASP A 64 8.62 -4.94 -4.87
N ILE A 65 8.36 -5.94 -5.71
CA ILE A 65 8.13 -7.32 -5.28
C ILE A 65 9.48 -8.04 -5.29
N ILE A 66 9.94 -8.41 -4.10
CA ILE A 66 11.22 -9.07 -3.87
C ILE A 66 11.08 -10.59 -4.04
N GLU A 67 10.02 -11.15 -3.46
CA GLU A 67 9.71 -12.57 -3.56
C GLU A 67 8.19 -12.79 -3.65
N GLU A 68 7.79 -13.67 -4.58
CA GLU A 68 6.40 -14.02 -4.82
C GLU A 68 6.28 -15.52 -5.05
N LYS A 69 5.38 -16.15 -4.28
CA LYS A 69 5.01 -17.55 -4.47
C LYS A 69 3.59 -17.79 -3.97
N ASN A 70 2.75 -18.42 -4.79
CA ASN A 70 1.40 -18.83 -4.42
C ASN A 70 0.54 -17.70 -3.85
N VAL A 71 0.57 -16.53 -4.50
CA VAL A 71 -0.25 -15.38 -4.15
C VAL A 71 -0.95 -14.80 -5.36
N GLU A 72 -2.09 -14.16 -5.13
CA GLU A 72 -2.79 -13.34 -6.10
C GLU A 72 -2.83 -11.90 -5.60
N TRP A 73 -2.35 -10.98 -6.44
CA TRP A 73 -2.28 -9.55 -6.12
C TRP A 73 -3.52 -8.79 -6.58
N ASN A 74 -3.79 -7.70 -5.85
CA ASN A 74 -4.72 -6.65 -6.23
C ASN A 74 -4.02 -5.30 -6.07
N PHE A 75 -3.76 -4.63 -7.20
CA PHE A 75 -3.09 -3.33 -7.26
C PHE A 75 -4.13 -2.23 -7.48
N PHE A 76 -4.57 -1.56 -6.42
CA PHE A 76 -5.66 -0.59 -6.48
C PHE A 76 -5.29 0.70 -7.22
N HIS A 77 -3.99 1.01 -7.25
CA HIS A 77 -3.44 2.23 -7.83
C HIS A 77 -2.40 1.94 -8.92
N GLY A 78 -2.38 0.72 -9.46
CA GLY A 78 -1.28 0.25 -10.30
C GLY A 78 -0.10 -0.26 -9.47
N LYS A 79 0.91 -0.79 -10.15
CA LYS A 79 2.15 -1.28 -9.53
C LYS A 79 3.25 -0.22 -9.52
N ASP A 80 3.29 0.61 -10.56
CA ASP A 80 4.29 1.65 -10.82
C ASP A 80 3.56 3.01 -10.98
N ASP A 81 4.31 4.11 -11.06
CA ASP A 81 3.77 5.48 -11.24
C ASP A 81 2.70 5.89 -10.19
N ILE A 82 2.80 5.38 -8.96
CA ILE A 82 1.81 5.59 -7.90
C ILE A 82 1.98 6.99 -7.31
N ASP A 83 0.90 7.79 -7.34
CA ASP A 83 0.77 9.05 -6.60
C ASP A 83 0.05 8.81 -5.25
N PRO A 84 0.80 8.73 -4.13
CA PRO A 84 0.22 8.45 -2.82
C PRO A 84 -0.63 9.59 -2.26
N PHE A 85 -0.49 10.82 -2.78
CA PHE A 85 -1.19 12.00 -2.28
C PHE A 85 -2.57 12.21 -2.93
N SER A 86 -2.87 11.46 -3.98
CA SER A 86 -4.14 11.53 -4.72
C SER A 86 -5.39 11.16 -3.91
N ASN A 87 -5.27 10.43 -2.79
CA ASN A 87 -6.41 9.74 -2.16
C ASN A 87 -6.68 10.07 -0.67
N GLY A 88 -6.24 11.24 -0.20
CA GLY A 88 -6.42 11.68 1.20
C GLY A 88 -5.47 10.97 2.16
N ASP A 89 -5.64 11.20 3.48
CA ASP A 89 -4.62 10.89 4.51
C ASP A 89 -4.19 9.42 4.65
N TRP A 90 -5.00 8.48 4.15
CA TRP A 90 -4.72 7.03 4.21
C TRP A 90 -5.04 6.40 2.87
N MET A 91 -4.08 5.64 2.35
CA MET A 91 -4.21 4.96 1.06
C MET A 91 -3.94 3.46 1.21
N LEU A 92 -4.86 2.63 0.71
CA LEU A 92 -4.62 1.20 0.52
C LEU A 92 -4.01 1.02 -0.87
N VAL A 93 -2.73 0.66 -0.93
CA VAL A 93 -1.97 0.62 -2.20
C VAL A 93 -2.22 -0.67 -2.96
N CYS A 94 -1.99 -1.79 -2.26
CA CYS A 94 -2.21 -3.12 -2.77
C CYS A 94 -2.60 -4.08 -1.67
N SER A 95 -3.12 -5.23 -2.08
CA SER A 95 -3.30 -6.39 -1.22
C SER A 95 -2.92 -7.65 -1.98
N TYR A 96 -2.56 -8.70 -1.26
CA TYR A 96 -2.48 -10.05 -1.82
C TYR A 96 -3.33 -11.02 -1.01
N ARG A 97 -3.73 -12.12 -1.65
CA ARG A 97 -4.27 -13.31 -0.98
C ARG A 97 -3.45 -14.53 -1.37
N SER A 98 -3.27 -15.45 -0.45
CA SER A 98 -2.57 -16.71 -0.69
C SER A 98 -3.46 -17.66 -1.49
N THR A 99 -2.85 -18.46 -2.37
CA THR A 99 -3.54 -19.51 -3.13
C THR A 99 -3.39 -20.89 -2.47
N CYS A 100 -2.41 -21.04 -1.56
CA CYS A 100 -2.23 -22.21 -0.69
C CYS A 100 -1.37 -21.86 0.55
N GLU A 101 -1.11 -22.84 1.42
CA GLU A 101 -0.41 -22.64 2.69
C GLU A 101 1.04 -22.18 2.53
N ASP A 102 1.78 -22.73 1.57
CA ASP A 102 3.21 -22.47 1.34
C ASP A 102 3.50 -21.22 0.49
N HIS A 103 2.78 -20.14 0.78
CA HIS A 103 2.88 -18.85 0.10
C HIS A 103 3.99 -17.96 0.64
N VAL A 104 4.52 -17.10 -0.23
CA VAL A 104 5.51 -16.07 0.11
C VAL A 104 5.15 -14.77 -0.61
N ALA A 105 5.17 -13.67 0.13
CA ALA A 105 5.03 -12.32 -0.40
C ALA A 105 5.96 -11.36 0.36
N GLU A 106 7.13 -11.10 -0.24
CA GLU A 106 8.05 -10.06 0.21
C GLU A 106 8.01 -8.91 -0.80
N PHE A 107 7.67 -7.72 -0.31
CA PHE A 107 7.43 -6.56 -1.15
C PHE A 107 7.53 -5.28 -0.32
N HIS A 108 7.85 -4.19 -1.00
CA HIS A 108 8.13 -2.89 -0.39
C HIS A 108 7.57 -1.76 -1.23
N PHE A 109 7.26 -0.64 -0.59
CA PHE A 109 6.96 0.61 -1.28
C PHE A 109 8.22 1.43 -1.43
N VAL A 110 8.57 1.78 -2.66
CA VAL A 110 9.83 2.48 -2.96
C VAL A 110 9.57 3.69 -3.84
N GLN A 111 10.32 4.76 -3.61
CA GLN A 111 10.31 5.91 -4.49
C GLN A 111 10.97 5.55 -5.82
N GLU A 112 10.35 5.92 -6.93
CA GLU A 112 10.99 5.79 -8.24
C GLU A 112 12.11 6.83 -8.35
N THR A 113 13.32 6.37 -8.64
CA THR A 113 14.41 7.26 -9.02
C THR A 113 14.19 7.69 -10.45
N THR A 114 13.98 8.99 -10.69
CA THR A 114 14.01 9.56 -12.03
C THR A 114 15.42 9.38 -12.59
N THR A 115 15.66 8.30 -13.33
CA THR A 115 16.90 8.14 -14.08
C THR A 115 16.90 9.21 -15.16
N SER A 116 17.57 10.34 -14.89
CA SER A 116 18.07 11.21 -15.95
C SER A 116 19.06 10.38 -16.75
N SER A 117 18.57 9.77 -17.83
CA SER A 117 19.41 9.23 -18.90
C SER A 117 20.34 10.36 -19.36
N LYS A 118 21.64 10.19 -19.09
CA LYS A 118 22.70 11.02 -19.68
C LYS A 118 22.88 10.71 -21.16
#